data_AF-T0ZS09-F1
#
_entry.id   AF-T0ZS09-F1
#
_cell.length_a   1.000
_cell.length_b   1.000
_cell.length_c   1.000
_cell.angle_alpha   90.00
_cell.angle_beta   90.00
_cell.angle_gamma   90.00
#
_symmetry.space_group_name_H-M   'P 1'
#
loop_
_entity.id
_entity.type
_entity.pdbx_description
1 polymer ?
#
loop_
_entity_poly.entity_id
_entity_poly.type
_entity_poly.pdbx_seq_one_letter_code
_entity_poly.pdbx_strand_id
1 'polypeptide(L)'
;VITHGINHAYDVWGPALTSLGGKTRPSNEAAPVLRYLGYWTDNGATYYYHFKPKLGYAGTILAEKRHLRARHIPIHYLELDSWWYRKDSTNYLGKKARPMLPKYEHQDWAKFGGVTHYTASRHLFPKGLEAFDRQAGMPLVVHGRWISKKSPYHKRYKIIGVAPVDPRYWNHIATYLHDNGVETYLQDWQSA
;
A
#
# COMPACT_ATOMS: atom_id res chain seq x y z
N VAL A 1 2.46 24.92 25.07
CA VAL A 1 3.01 23.63 24.59
C VAL A 1 2.95 22.67 25.77
N ILE A 2 2.25 21.54 25.67
CA ILE A 2 2.01 20.65 26.82
C ILE A 2 3.24 19.76 27.13
N THR A 3 4.24 19.68 26.23
CA THR A 3 5.49 18.92 26.44
C THR A 3 6.65 19.49 25.60
N HIS A 4 7.87 19.57 26.13
CA HIS A 4 9.07 19.95 25.35
C HIS A 4 9.79 18.72 24.78
N GLY A 5 10.02 18.70 23.46
CA GLY A 5 10.73 17.62 22.76
C GLY A 5 9.80 16.59 22.11
N ILE A 6 10.12 16.19 20.87
CA ILE A 6 9.29 15.27 20.07
C ILE A 6 9.15 13.91 20.76
N ASN A 7 10.25 13.32 21.23
CA ASN A 7 10.21 12.01 21.90
C ASN A 7 9.36 12.06 23.17
N HIS A 8 9.55 13.09 23.98
CA HIS A 8 8.78 13.27 25.20
C HIS A 8 7.28 13.46 24.92
N ALA A 9 6.93 14.18 23.84
CA ALA A 9 5.54 14.28 23.41
C ALA A 9 4.94 12.90 23.06
N TYR A 10 5.66 12.05 22.34
CA TYR A 10 5.22 10.68 22.05
C TYR A 10 5.09 9.82 23.32
N ASP A 11 6.04 9.94 24.24
CA ASP A 11 6.05 9.16 25.49
C ASP A 11 4.92 9.56 26.44
N VAL A 12 4.45 10.81 26.38
CA VAL A 12 3.29 11.28 27.16
C VAL A 12 1.98 10.95 26.46
N TRP A 13 1.83 11.35 25.19
CA TRP A 13 0.56 11.25 24.48
C TRP A 13 0.24 9.83 24.02
N GLY A 14 1.24 9.03 23.67
CA GLY A 14 1.05 7.64 23.23
C GLY A 14 0.31 6.80 24.28
N PRO A 15 0.88 6.64 25.49
CA PRO A 15 0.22 5.91 26.57
C PRO A 15 -1.13 6.51 26.98
N ALA A 16 -1.24 7.85 27.01
CA ALA A 16 -2.49 8.52 27.38
C ALA A 16 -3.63 8.19 26.41
N LEU A 17 -3.39 8.29 25.10
CA LEU A 17 -4.38 7.98 24.07
C LEU A 17 -4.72 6.48 24.03
N THR A 18 -3.74 5.59 24.18
CA THR A 18 -4.02 4.15 24.25
C THR A 18 -4.83 3.79 25.50
N SER A 19 -4.54 4.43 26.64
CA SER A 19 -5.28 4.21 27.89
C SER A 19 -6.72 4.70 27.77
N LEU A 20 -6.92 5.91 27.24
CA LEU A 20 -8.25 6.48 27.00
C LEU A 20 -9.10 5.60 26.07
N GLY A 21 -8.48 4.99 25.05
CA GLY A 21 -9.14 4.09 24.11
C GLY A 21 -9.26 2.64 24.58
N GLY A 22 -8.80 2.29 25.79
CA GLY A 22 -8.75 0.92 26.29
C GLY A 22 -7.91 -0.02 25.41
N LYS A 23 -6.86 0.50 24.77
CA LYS A 23 -5.97 -0.24 23.86
C LYS A 23 -4.67 -0.59 24.56
N THR A 24 -4.23 -1.82 24.38
CA THR A 24 -2.88 -2.26 24.76
C THR A 24 -1.97 -2.09 23.56
N ARG A 25 -0.85 -1.39 23.74
CA ARG A 25 0.17 -1.28 22.70
C ARG A 25 0.77 -2.68 22.44
N PRO A 26 0.82 -3.15 21.18
CA PRO A 26 1.45 -4.43 20.88
C PRO A 26 2.97 -4.36 21.09
N SER A 27 3.59 -5.52 21.33
CA SER A 27 5.05 -5.65 21.36
C SER A 27 5.66 -5.30 20.00
N ASN A 28 6.93 -4.87 19.99
CA ASN A 28 7.69 -4.72 18.74
C ASN A 28 7.86 -6.05 17.99
N GLU A 29 7.64 -7.17 18.67
CA GLU A 29 7.68 -8.52 18.09
C GLU A 29 6.35 -8.97 17.46
N ALA A 30 5.29 -8.15 17.57
CA ALA A 30 3.93 -8.57 17.25
C ALA A 30 3.64 -8.72 15.76
N ALA A 31 4.45 -8.11 14.88
CA ALA A 31 4.28 -8.18 13.44
C ALA A 31 5.63 -8.01 12.71
N PRO A 32 5.79 -8.57 11.49
CA PRO A 32 7.02 -8.41 10.70
C PRO A 32 7.43 -6.95 10.49
N VAL A 33 6.45 -6.05 10.29
CA VAL A 33 6.68 -4.61 10.07
C VAL A 33 7.18 -3.86 11.31
N LEU A 34 7.00 -4.42 12.50
CA LEU A 34 7.50 -3.84 13.75
C LEU A 34 8.89 -4.38 14.13
N ARG A 35 9.17 -5.62 13.74
CA ARG A 35 10.34 -6.38 14.17
C ARG A 35 11.53 -6.30 13.22
N TYR A 36 11.26 -6.26 11.92
CA TYR A 36 12.29 -6.48 10.91
C TYR A 36 12.47 -5.29 9.98
N LEU A 37 13.60 -5.27 9.28
CA LEU A 37 13.79 -4.42 8.12
C LEU A 37 12.95 -4.95 6.94
N GLY A 38 12.22 -4.06 6.26
CA GLY A 38 11.53 -4.37 5.03
C GLY A 38 11.99 -3.49 3.87
N TYR A 39 11.59 -3.87 2.66
CA TYR A 39 11.89 -3.09 1.46
C TYR A 39 10.65 -2.36 0.97
N TRP A 40 10.73 -1.03 0.87
CA TRP A 40 9.60 -0.17 0.51
C TRP A 40 9.72 0.36 -0.91
N THR A 41 8.57 0.47 -1.58
CA THR A 41 8.45 1.06 -2.92
C THR A 41 7.64 2.35 -2.92
N ASP A 42 7.47 2.96 -1.75
CA ASP A 42 6.76 4.21 -1.48
C ASP A 42 7.50 5.45 -2.03
N ASN A 43 6.81 6.59 -2.07
CA ASN A 43 7.26 7.85 -2.61
C ASN A 43 8.67 8.25 -2.15
N GLY A 44 9.59 8.40 -3.10
CA GLY A 44 10.99 8.68 -2.86
C GLY A 44 11.91 7.45 -2.90
N ALA A 45 11.36 6.24 -2.88
CA ALA A 45 12.14 5.01 -3.04
C ALA A 45 12.59 4.81 -4.50
N THR A 46 13.69 4.06 -4.68
CA THR A 46 14.28 3.77 -6.00
C THR A 46 13.30 3.14 -6.98
N TYR A 47 12.37 2.30 -6.51
CA TYR A 47 11.37 1.62 -7.34
C TYR A 47 9.95 2.13 -7.07
N TYR A 48 9.78 3.41 -6.74
CA TYR A 48 8.48 4.10 -6.77
C TYR A 48 8.16 4.59 -8.18
N TYR A 49 7.20 3.96 -8.85
CA TYR A 49 6.95 4.09 -10.29
C TYR A 49 8.20 3.94 -11.19
N HIS A 50 9.24 3.27 -10.71
CA HIS A 50 10.45 2.98 -11.46
C HIS A 50 10.65 1.47 -11.49
N PHE A 51 10.90 0.91 -12.67
CA PHE A 51 11.13 -0.53 -12.84
C PHE A 51 11.95 -0.81 -14.11
N LYS A 52 12.50 -2.01 -14.21
CA LYS A 52 13.23 -2.47 -15.41
C LYS A 52 12.23 -3.07 -16.41
N PRO A 53 11.98 -2.44 -17.59
CA PRO A 53 10.92 -2.88 -18.49
C PRO A 53 11.02 -4.34 -18.94
N LYS A 54 12.25 -4.84 -19.16
CA LYS A 54 12.50 -6.23 -19.55
C LYS A 54 12.08 -7.26 -18.49
N LEU A 55 11.99 -6.85 -17.22
CA LEU A 55 11.59 -7.72 -16.12
C LEU A 55 10.12 -7.49 -15.68
N GLY A 56 9.52 -6.39 -16.12
CA GLY A 56 8.31 -5.85 -15.50
C GLY A 56 8.53 -5.44 -14.05
N TYR A 57 7.47 -4.97 -13.40
CA TYR A 57 7.56 -4.45 -12.03
C TYR A 57 7.82 -5.55 -11.01
N ALA A 58 6.98 -6.59 -10.99
CA ALA A 58 7.13 -7.75 -10.11
C ALA A 58 8.53 -8.40 -10.25
N GLY A 59 9.00 -8.61 -11.49
CA GLY A 59 10.33 -9.16 -11.74
C GLY A 59 11.47 -8.24 -11.29
N THR A 60 11.28 -6.92 -11.33
CA THR A 60 12.25 -5.94 -10.83
C THR A 60 12.39 -6.05 -9.31
N ILE A 61 11.28 -6.10 -8.57
CA ILE A 61 11.32 -6.22 -7.09
C ILE A 61 11.91 -7.57 -6.67
N LEU A 62 11.57 -8.67 -7.35
CA LEU A 62 12.19 -9.97 -7.08
C LEU A 62 13.70 -9.98 -7.38
N ALA A 63 14.14 -9.24 -8.40
CA ALA A 63 15.56 -9.08 -8.69
C ALA A 63 16.28 -8.25 -7.61
N GLU A 64 15.64 -7.19 -7.10
CA GLU A 64 16.16 -6.40 -5.99
C GLU A 64 16.29 -7.23 -4.71
N LYS A 65 15.26 -8.00 -4.36
CA LYS A 65 15.33 -8.96 -3.24
C LYS A 65 16.57 -9.86 -3.35
N ARG A 66 16.82 -10.45 -4.54
CA ARG A 66 18.00 -11.31 -4.76
C ARG A 66 19.31 -10.54 -4.61
N HIS A 67 19.36 -9.30 -5.08
CA HIS A 67 20.53 -8.42 -4.96
C HIS A 67 20.85 -8.09 -3.50
N LEU A 68 19.83 -7.73 -2.70
CA LEU A 68 19.98 -7.42 -1.27
C LEU A 68 20.42 -8.66 -0.49
N ARG A 69 19.82 -9.83 -0.77
CA ARG A 69 20.23 -11.11 -0.17
C ARG A 69 21.68 -11.44 -0.48
N ALA A 70 22.14 -11.24 -1.71
CA ALA A 70 23.53 -11.48 -2.10
C ALA A 70 24.53 -10.53 -1.39
N ARG A 71 24.04 -9.43 -0.81
CA ARG A 71 24.80 -8.48 0.00
C ARG A 71 24.62 -8.69 1.51
N HIS A 72 23.96 -9.77 1.91
CA HIS A 72 23.66 -10.06 3.31
C HIS A 72 22.82 -8.97 3.99
N ILE A 73 21.95 -8.29 3.24
CA ILE A 73 20.97 -7.34 3.79
C ILE A 73 19.65 -8.10 4.03
N PRO A 74 19.26 -8.36 5.29
CA PRO A 74 18.10 -9.19 5.59
C PRO A 74 16.82 -8.36 5.59
N ILE A 75 16.13 -8.34 4.45
CA ILE A 75 14.74 -7.86 4.38
C ILE A 75 13.77 -9.00 4.64
N HIS A 76 12.71 -8.73 5.40
CA HIS A 76 11.73 -9.74 5.83
C HIS A 76 10.31 -9.46 5.37
N TYR A 77 10.07 -8.35 4.68
CA TYR A 77 8.81 -8.07 4.01
C TYR A 77 9.04 -7.12 2.83
N LEU A 78 8.10 -7.13 1.89
CA LEU A 78 8.05 -6.21 0.76
C LEU A 78 6.81 -5.34 0.87
N GLU A 79 6.98 -4.05 0.64
CA GLU A 79 5.86 -3.16 0.43
C GLU A 79 5.60 -2.94 -1.07
N LEU A 80 4.33 -2.99 -1.44
CA LEU A 80 3.82 -2.68 -2.77
C LEU A 80 3.04 -1.38 -2.70
N ASP A 81 3.65 -0.30 -3.20
CA ASP A 81 3.02 1.01 -3.18
C ASP A 81 1.91 1.11 -4.22
N SER A 82 1.26 2.26 -4.30
CA SER A 82 0.18 2.63 -5.19
C SER A 82 0.29 2.18 -6.66
N TRP A 83 1.42 1.70 -7.17
CA TRP A 83 1.58 1.13 -8.50
C TRP A 83 0.96 -0.27 -8.70
N TRP A 84 0.60 -1.06 -7.67
CA TRP A 84 0.22 -2.48 -7.84
C TRP A 84 -1.23 -2.76 -8.30
N TYR A 85 -2.12 -1.77 -8.22
CA TYR A 85 -3.55 -1.89 -8.53
C TYR A 85 -4.05 -0.79 -9.50
N ARG A 86 -5.30 -0.96 -9.94
CA ARG A 86 -5.91 -0.15 -11.00
C ARG A 86 -6.44 1.17 -10.47
N LYS A 87 -6.03 2.27 -11.10
CA LYS A 87 -6.44 3.64 -10.75
C LYS A 87 -7.06 4.37 -11.95
N ASP A 88 -7.73 5.48 -11.67
CA ASP A 88 -8.12 6.42 -12.74
C ASP A 88 -7.09 7.55 -12.91
N SER A 89 -7.40 8.51 -13.78
CA SER A 89 -6.51 9.66 -14.06
C SER A 89 -6.96 10.93 -13.35
N THR A 90 -7.74 10.86 -12.26
CA THR A 90 -8.24 12.06 -11.57
C THR A 90 -7.77 12.15 -10.12
N ASN A 91 -7.47 13.35 -9.66
CA ASN A 91 -7.19 13.60 -8.24
C ASN A 91 -8.47 13.47 -7.39
N TYR A 92 -8.35 13.58 -6.06
CA TYR A 92 -9.49 13.47 -5.14
C TYR A 92 -10.62 14.49 -5.41
N LEU A 93 -10.32 15.64 -6.04
CA LEU A 93 -11.33 16.62 -6.48
C LEU A 93 -12.06 16.21 -7.76
N GLY A 94 -11.56 15.22 -8.50
CA GLY A 94 -12.08 14.78 -9.79
C GLY A 94 -11.47 15.48 -11.01
N LYS A 95 -10.41 16.28 -10.82
CA LYS A 95 -9.69 16.94 -11.91
C LYS A 95 -8.64 16.00 -12.52
N LYS A 96 -8.44 16.06 -13.84
CA LYS A 96 -7.41 15.26 -14.53
C LYS A 96 -6.03 15.56 -13.93
N ALA A 97 -5.33 14.52 -13.50
CA ALA A 97 -3.97 14.59 -12.98
C ALA A 97 -2.96 14.11 -14.03
N ARG A 98 -1.71 14.53 -13.88
CA ARG A 98 -0.60 13.99 -14.68
C ARG A 98 -0.40 12.51 -14.31
N PRO A 99 -0.14 11.62 -15.27
CA PRO A 99 0.14 10.21 -14.97
C PRO A 99 1.44 10.07 -14.17
N MET A 100 1.53 9.01 -13.36
CA MET A 100 2.77 8.70 -12.63
C MET A 100 3.86 8.24 -13.59
N LEU A 101 3.47 7.51 -14.65
CA LEU A 101 4.36 7.11 -15.74
C LEU A 101 3.74 7.46 -17.10
N PRO A 102 4.11 8.61 -17.71
CA PRO A 102 3.56 9.03 -19.00
C PRO A 102 3.66 7.97 -20.10
N LYS A 103 4.79 7.25 -20.19
CA LYS A 103 5.00 6.17 -21.16
C LYS A 103 4.00 5.02 -21.04
N TYR A 104 3.45 4.81 -19.85
CA TYR A 104 2.54 3.70 -19.55
C TYR A 104 1.12 4.20 -19.24
N GLU A 105 0.75 5.44 -19.57
CA GLU A 105 -0.54 6.04 -19.17
C GLU A 105 -1.79 5.28 -19.68
N HIS A 106 -1.63 4.51 -20.76
CA HIS A 106 -2.67 3.61 -21.29
C HIS A 106 -3.00 2.48 -20.31
N GLN A 107 -2.09 2.18 -19.38
CA GLN A 107 -2.27 1.17 -18.33
C GLN A 107 -2.78 1.84 -17.07
N ASP A 108 -3.85 1.30 -16.50
CA ASP A 108 -4.55 1.92 -15.37
C ASP A 108 -3.76 1.92 -14.06
N TRP A 109 -2.80 1.02 -13.90
CA TRP A 109 -1.90 1.02 -12.74
C TRP A 109 -0.86 2.14 -12.79
N ALA A 110 -0.54 2.70 -13.96
CA ALA A 110 0.46 3.76 -14.13
C ALA A 110 -0.11 5.18 -13.98
N LYS A 111 -1.42 5.28 -13.74
CA LYS A 111 -2.13 6.56 -13.56
C LYS A 111 -1.98 7.08 -12.13
N PHE A 112 -2.24 8.37 -11.93
CA PHE A 112 -2.15 9.01 -10.61
C PHE A 112 -3.34 8.76 -9.69
N GLY A 113 -4.54 8.57 -10.21
CA GLY A 113 -5.77 8.82 -9.46
C GLY A 113 -6.14 7.80 -8.39
N GLY A 114 -7.40 7.86 -7.96
CA GLY A 114 -7.93 7.01 -6.90
C GLY A 114 -8.15 5.56 -7.35
N VAL A 115 -8.34 4.68 -6.37
CA VAL A 115 -8.65 3.27 -6.57
C VAL A 115 -9.93 3.12 -7.40
N THR A 116 -9.85 2.37 -8.50
CA THR A 116 -11.05 1.91 -9.23
C THR A 116 -11.36 0.44 -8.93
N HIS A 117 -10.33 -0.39 -8.81
CA HIS A 117 -10.45 -1.79 -8.41
C HIS A 117 -9.26 -2.12 -7.51
N TYR A 118 -9.56 -2.56 -6.29
CA TYR A 118 -8.55 -2.89 -5.29
C TYR A 118 -8.21 -4.39 -5.32
N THR A 119 -7.66 -4.80 -6.45
CA THR A 119 -7.12 -6.15 -6.69
C THR A 119 -5.87 -6.00 -7.54
N ALA A 120 -5.01 -7.00 -7.54
CA ALA A 120 -3.75 -6.92 -8.27
C ALA A 120 -4.00 -6.73 -9.76
N SER A 121 -3.32 -5.73 -10.33
CA SER A 121 -3.37 -5.49 -11.76
C SER A 121 -2.90 -6.74 -12.51
N ARG A 122 -3.75 -7.33 -13.35
CA ARG A 122 -3.38 -8.51 -14.16
C ARG A 122 -2.26 -8.23 -15.15
N HIS A 123 -1.99 -6.96 -15.47
CA HIS A 123 -0.82 -6.60 -16.28
C HIS A 123 0.48 -6.79 -15.49
N LEU A 124 0.48 -6.40 -14.22
CA LEU A 124 1.65 -6.47 -13.35
C LEU A 124 1.82 -7.86 -12.73
N PHE A 125 0.69 -8.50 -12.40
CA PHE A 125 0.60 -9.80 -11.75
C PHE A 125 -0.35 -10.71 -12.55
N PRO A 126 0.10 -11.28 -13.68
CA PRO A 126 -0.77 -12.08 -14.56
C PRO A 126 -1.44 -13.28 -13.88
N LYS A 127 -0.80 -13.80 -12.83
CA LYS A 127 -1.28 -14.93 -12.02
C LYS A 127 -1.92 -14.49 -10.68
N GLY A 128 -2.17 -13.19 -10.49
CA GLY A 128 -2.73 -12.65 -9.24
C GLY A 128 -1.68 -12.41 -8.15
N LEU A 129 -2.14 -11.81 -7.04
CA LEU A 129 -1.28 -11.39 -5.93
C LEU A 129 -0.75 -12.59 -5.15
N GLU A 130 -1.58 -13.58 -4.85
CA GLU A 130 -1.19 -14.84 -4.16
C GLU A 130 -0.03 -15.56 -4.89
N ALA A 131 -0.06 -15.61 -6.23
CA ALA A 131 1.04 -16.20 -6.98
C ALA A 131 2.34 -15.39 -6.90
N PHE A 132 2.25 -14.08 -6.71
CA PHE A 132 3.40 -13.23 -6.46
C PHE A 132 3.90 -13.35 -5.02
N ASP A 133 3.00 -13.40 -4.03
CA ASP A 133 3.33 -13.68 -2.64
C ASP A 133 4.16 -14.96 -2.50
N ARG A 134 3.70 -16.07 -3.10
CA ARG A 134 4.48 -17.33 -3.15
C ARG A 134 5.87 -17.19 -3.79
N GLN A 135 6.01 -16.37 -4.83
CA GLN A 135 7.30 -16.12 -5.49
C GLN A 135 8.20 -15.21 -4.64
N ALA A 136 7.61 -14.22 -3.99
CA ALA A 136 8.27 -13.30 -3.08
C ALA A 136 8.72 -14.04 -1.81
N GLY A 137 7.95 -15.02 -1.33
CA GLY A 137 8.27 -15.85 -0.17
C GLY A 137 8.56 -15.02 1.07
N MET A 138 7.84 -13.90 1.25
CA MET A 138 7.87 -13.06 2.45
C MET A 138 6.59 -12.23 2.53
N PRO A 139 6.17 -11.84 3.74
CA PRO A 139 5.01 -10.99 3.97
C PRO A 139 4.95 -9.77 3.05
N LEU A 140 3.73 -9.47 2.59
CA LEU A 140 3.45 -8.28 1.80
C LEU A 140 2.78 -7.20 2.65
N VAL A 141 3.27 -5.98 2.49
CA VAL A 141 2.59 -4.75 2.88
C VAL A 141 2.03 -4.13 1.60
N VAL A 142 0.80 -3.66 1.60
CA VAL A 142 0.20 -3.08 0.39
C VAL A 142 -0.45 -1.73 0.65
N HIS A 143 -0.19 -0.82 -0.27
CA HIS A 143 -0.76 0.52 -0.27
C HIS A 143 -2.16 0.53 -0.90
N GLY A 144 -3.06 1.37 -0.40
CA GLY A 144 -4.34 1.73 -1.01
C GLY A 144 -4.59 3.24 -0.99
N ARG A 145 -4.83 3.83 -2.16
CA ARG A 145 -5.25 5.24 -2.28
C ARG A 145 -6.72 5.40 -1.89
N TRP A 146 -7.15 6.66 -1.81
CA TRP A 146 -8.56 7.03 -1.74
C TRP A 146 -9.38 6.40 -2.88
N ILE A 147 -10.69 6.30 -2.70
CA ILE A 147 -11.58 5.73 -3.72
C ILE A 147 -11.86 6.80 -4.78
N SER A 148 -11.60 6.46 -6.04
CA SER A 148 -11.95 7.33 -7.16
C SER A 148 -13.46 7.51 -7.24
N LYS A 149 -13.93 8.73 -7.58
CA LYS A 149 -15.33 9.03 -7.91
C LYS A 149 -15.89 8.17 -9.06
N LYS A 150 -15.01 7.64 -9.92
CA LYS A 150 -15.34 6.74 -11.04
C LYS A 150 -15.33 5.26 -10.65
N SER A 151 -14.99 4.94 -9.40
CA SER A 151 -14.93 3.57 -8.94
C SER A 151 -16.32 2.92 -8.95
N PRO A 152 -16.46 1.69 -9.47
CA PRO A 152 -17.70 0.92 -9.36
C PRO A 152 -18.09 0.65 -7.90
N TYR A 153 -17.19 0.82 -6.93
CA TYR A 153 -17.50 0.66 -5.51
C TYR A 153 -18.57 1.62 -5.00
N HIS A 154 -18.72 2.81 -5.61
CA HIS A 154 -19.80 3.74 -5.26
C HIS A 154 -21.21 3.15 -5.49
N LYS A 155 -21.35 2.15 -6.37
CA LYS A 155 -22.64 1.46 -6.60
C LYS A 155 -22.90 0.35 -5.60
N ARG A 156 -21.88 -0.10 -4.86
CA ARG A 156 -21.91 -1.31 -4.01
C ARG A 156 -21.82 -0.99 -2.53
N TYR A 157 -21.15 0.11 -2.17
CA TYR A 157 -20.80 0.44 -0.80
C TYR A 157 -21.05 1.92 -0.51
N LYS A 158 -21.38 2.24 0.73
CA LYS A 158 -21.42 3.63 1.20
C LYS A 158 -20.02 4.23 1.25
N ILE A 159 -19.78 5.23 0.41
CA ILE A 159 -18.54 6.02 0.36
C ILE A 159 -18.91 7.49 0.53
N ILE A 160 -18.29 8.17 1.51
CA ILE A 160 -18.45 9.61 1.75
C ILE A 160 -17.23 10.32 1.20
N GLY A 161 -17.45 11.18 0.20
CA GLY A 161 -16.36 11.82 -0.54
C GLY A 161 -15.50 10.77 -1.23
N VAL A 162 -14.30 10.55 -0.69
CA VAL A 162 -13.33 9.55 -1.18
C VAL A 162 -13.11 8.38 -0.22
N ALA A 163 -13.82 8.37 0.91
CA ALA A 163 -13.64 7.44 2.01
C ALA A 163 -14.77 6.41 2.13
N PRO A 164 -14.49 5.10 2.02
CA PRO A 164 -15.46 4.06 2.31
C PRO A 164 -15.75 4.02 3.81
N VAL A 165 -17.02 4.21 4.16
CA VAL A 165 -17.50 4.14 5.54
C VAL A 165 -18.39 2.92 5.79
N ASP A 166 -18.67 2.16 4.73
CA ASP A 166 -19.40 0.89 4.80
C ASP A 166 -18.48 -0.25 5.27
N PRO A 167 -18.77 -0.90 6.41
CA PRO A 167 -17.97 -2.04 6.87
C PRO A 167 -17.88 -3.18 5.85
N ARG A 168 -18.87 -3.33 4.97
CA ARG A 168 -18.85 -4.38 3.93
C ARG A 168 -17.76 -4.15 2.88
N TYR A 169 -17.37 -2.90 2.64
CA TYR A 169 -16.20 -2.60 1.80
C TYR A 169 -14.93 -3.13 2.46
N TRP A 170 -14.74 -2.80 3.74
CA TRP A 170 -13.56 -3.19 4.50
C TRP A 170 -13.46 -4.70 4.67
N ASN A 171 -14.57 -5.39 4.95
CA ASN A 171 -14.58 -6.85 5.01
C ASN A 171 -14.22 -7.48 3.65
N HIS A 172 -14.74 -6.94 2.54
CA HIS A 172 -14.41 -7.43 1.20
C HIS A 172 -12.92 -7.23 0.88
N ILE A 173 -12.36 -6.04 1.15
CA ILE A 173 -10.93 -5.78 0.93
C ILE A 173 -10.07 -6.64 1.84
N ALA A 174 -10.37 -6.71 3.14
CA ALA A 174 -9.63 -7.51 4.11
C ALA A 174 -9.63 -9.00 3.74
N THR A 175 -10.77 -9.54 3.29
CA THR A 175 -10.87 -10.93 2.81
C THR A 175 -9.94 -11.15 1.61
N TYR A 176 -10.00 -10.28 0.59
CA TYR A 176 -9.11 -10.39 -0.56
C TYR A 176 -7.63 -10.32 -0.15
N LEU A 177 -7.26 -9.40 0.73
CA LEU A 177 -5.88 -9.23 1.19
C LEU A 177 -5.39 -10.46 1.97
N HIS A 178 -6.19 -10.93 2.94
CA HIS A 178 -5.90 -12.13 3.72
C HIS A 178 -5.71 -13.35 2.82
N ASP A 179 -6.63 -13.59 1.89
CA ASP A 179 -6.59 -14.74 0.98
C ASP A 179 -5.41 -14.68 -0.01
N ASN A 180 -4.74 -13.52 -0.12
CA ASN A 180 -3.57 -13.32 -0.99
C ASN A 180 -2.27 -13.09 -0.19
N GLY A 181 -2.23 -13.46 1.09
CA GLY A 181 -1.00 -13.47 1.90
C GLY A 181 -0.51 -12.08 2.34
N VAL A 182 -1.39 -11.07 2.32
CA VAL A 182 -1.02 -9.71 2.75
C VAL A 182 -1.06 -9.60 4.26
N GLU A 183 0.03 -9.13 4.84
CA GLU A 183 0.22 -8.96 6.29
C GLU A 183 -0.26 -7.59 6.77
N THR A 184 -0.06 -6.54 5.98
CA THR A 184 -0.38 -5.17 6.39
C THR A 184 -0.95 -4.35 5.25
N TYR A 185 -1.98 -3.57 5.57
CA TYR A 185 -2.64 -2.64 4.68
C TYR A 185 -2.32 -1.20 5.08
N LEU A 186 -1.88 -0.39 4.12
CA LEU A 186 -1.66 1.05 4.28
C LEU A 186 -2.74 1.81 3.52
N GLN A 187 -3.49 2.66 4.21
CA GLN A 187 -4.47 3.55 3.61
C GLN A 187 -3.91 4.96 3.48
N ASP A 188 -3.76 5.42 2.24
CA ASP A 188 -3.47 6.82 1.92
C ASP A 188 -4.76 7.53 1.50
N TRP A 189 -4.99 8.70 2.07
CA TRP A 189 -6.14 9.56 1.78
C TRP A 189 -5.78 10.73 0.86
N GLN A 190 -4.49 10.92 0.57
CA GLN A 190 -3.90 12.07 -0.09
C GLN A 190 -4.31 13.40 0.57
N SER A 191 -3.40 14.01 1.32
CA SER A 191 -3.57 15.41 1.73
C SER A 191 -3.22 16.35 0.58
N ALA A 192 -3.92 17.48 0.50
CA ALA A 192 -3.57 18.60 -0.35
C ALA A 192 -2.18 19.16 -0.01
#